data_AF-A0A161HJS2-F1
#
_entry.id   AF-A0A161HJS2-F1
#
_cell.length_a   1.000
_cell.length_b   1.000
_cell.length_c   1.000
_cell.angle_alpha   90.00
_cell.angle_beta   90.00
_cell.angle_gamma   90.00
#
_symmetry.space_group_name_H-M   'P 1'
#
loop_
_entity.id
_entity.type
_entity.pdbx_description
1 polymer ?
#
loop_
_entity_poly.entity_id
_entity_poly.type
_entity_poly.pdbx_seq_one_letter_code
_entity_poly.pdbx_strand_id
1 'polypeptide(L)'
;METISPELTPVLQKLVYIRREIMAIGSRPKFSANSLKPLLDDLRAIESTRVDDKFVGADGKPIESGQSTVNGILEKCHTLINDFLAHEDHVAEELKPIYNQLVEMKGTLEGLLITHRWTLRETDLYFYQKKLQEIDDLRVNGVFRVGDSGDGTAASSDDPSAPPPKGQSILLYLIRRCYAIIYKLLESSEPVSEALTPIHNQLTTTRRCLLEVKRMGGLSSARELYPYQMKLASIDNLRVDGKFMVGNTIPEGQGMLNALLSECFDICYELKVEMDEQIAASATATPTASAAESEDVDIDDDDDNNNNNHNHNDD
;
A
#
# COMPACT_ATOMS: atom_id res chain seq x y z
N MET A 1 12.48 -33.85 1.59
CA MET A 1 13.17 -32.62 1.99
C MET A 1 14.27 -33.04 2.95
N GLU A 2 15.53 -32.66 2.70
CA GLU A 2 16.60 -32.85 3.69
C GLU A 2 16.17 -32.22 5.02
N THR A 3 16.27 -32.97 6.11
CA THR A 3 16.09 -32.44 7.46
C THR A 3 17.22 -31.46 7.72
N ILE A 4 16.91 -30.20 8.01
CA ILE A 4 17.92 -29.19 8.33
C ILE A 4 18.12 -29.20 9.84
N SER A 5 19.38 -29.29 10.26
CA SER A 5 19.72 -29.23 11.69
C SER A 5 19.20 -27.92 12.31
N PRO A 6 18.65 -27.93 13.53
CA PRO A 6 18.24 -26.70 14.22
C PRO A 6 19.40 -25.71 14.35
N GLU A 7 20.64 -26.20 14.45
CA GLU A 7 21.86 -25.39 14.55
C GLU A 7 22.16 -24.61 13.25
N LEU A 8 21.75 -25.13 12.08
CA LEU A 8 21.91 -24.46 10.78
C LEU A 8 20.75 -23.54 10.42
N THR A 9 19.64 -23.62 11.15
CA THR A 9 18.44 -22.84 10.84
C THR A 9 18.67 -21.32 10.88
N PRO A 10 19.41 -20.76 11.87
CA PRO A 10 19.70 -19.33 11.89
C PRO A 10 20.54 -18.87 10.69
N VAL A 11 21.54 -19.68 10.31
CA VAL A 11 22.41 -19.40 9.15
C VAL A 11 21.59 -19.44 7.86
N LEU A 12 20.76 -20.46 7.69
CA LEU A 12 19.86 -20.59 6.55
C LEU A 12 18.92 -19.39 6.44
N GLN A 13 18.28 -18.98 7.53
CA GLN A 13 17.38 -17.82 7.55
C GLN A 13 18.13 -16.54 7.17
N LYS A 14 19.34 -16.34 7.70
CA LYS A 14 20.18 -15.19 7.35
C LYS A 14 20.58 -15.20 5.87
N LEU A 15 20.96 -16.36 5.31
CA LEU A 15 21.31 -16.49 3.89
C LEU A 15 20.11 -16.25 2.97
N VAL A 16 18.92 -16.75 3.33
CA VAL A 16 17.69 -16.49 2.58
C VAL A 16 17.33 -15.00 2.61
N TYR A 17 17.50 -14.35 3.77
CA TYR A 17 17.33 -12.90 3.91
C TYR A 17 18.32 -12.14 3.01
N ILE A 18 19.63 -12.43 3.13
CA ILE A 18 20.68 -11.81 2.30
C ILE A 18 20.36 -12.00 0.82
N ARG A 19 19.98 -13.21 0.38
CA ARG A 19 19.57 -13.47 -1.01
C ARG A 19 18.45 -12.54 -1.46
N ARG A 20 17.43 -12.33 -0.63
CA ARG A 20 16.31 -11.45 -0.94
C ARG A 20 16.77 -10.00 -1.05
N GLU A 21 17.61 -9.54 -0.14
CA GLU A 21 18.12 -8.16 -0.13
C GLU A 21 19.06 -7.89 -1.32
N ILE A 22 19.93 -8.84 -1.70
CA ILE A 22 20.78 -8.73 -2.90
C ILE A 22 19.91 -8.45 -4.14
N MET A 23 18.86 -9.24 -4.32
CA MET A 23 17.95 -9.09 -5.46
C MET A 23 17.11 -7.80 -5.38
N ALA A 24 16.68 -7.39 -4.19
CA ALA A 24 15.92 -6.16 -3.99
C ALA A 24 16.76 -4.90 -4.29
N ILE A 25 18.04 -4.92 -3.91
CA ILE A 25 18.99 -3.83 -4.18
C ILE A 25 19.41 -3.83 -5.65
N GLY A 26 19.79 -4.98 -6.19
CA GLY A 26 20.25 -5.13 -7.58
C GLY A 26 19.19 -4.84 -8.63
N SER A 27 17.91 -4.80 -8.27
CA SER A 27 16.79 -4.48 -9.17
C SER A 27 16.29 -3.03 -9.09
N ARG A 28 17.00 -2.15 -8.36
CA ARG A 28 16.63 -0.74 -8.26
C ARG A 28 17.00 0.01 -9.56
N PRO A 29 16.18 0.97 -10.02
CA PRO A 29 16.47 1.76 -11.24
C PRO A 29 17.79 2.55 -11.19
N LYS A 30 18.25 2.91 -9.98
CA LYS A 30 19.53 3.57 -9.71
C LYS A 30 20.38 2.68 -8.81
N PHE A 31 20.62 1.45 -9.23
CA PHE A 31 21.51 0.53 -8.54
C PHE A 31 22.91 1.16 -8.38
N SER A 32 23.54 0.93 -7.24
CA SER A 32 24.94 1.26 -7.02
C SER A 32 25.61 0.04 -6.42
N ALA A 33 26.72 -0.42 -7.00
CA ALA A 33 27.49 -1.54 -6.49
C ALA A 33 27.85 -1.37 -5.00
N ASN A 34 28.08 -0.14 -4.55
CA ASN A 34 28.34 0.19 -3.14
C ASN A 34 27.21 -0.24 -2.19
N SER A 35 25.97 -0.28 -2.67
CA SER A 35 24.82 -0.70 -1.87
C SER A 35 24.78 -2.21 -1.57
N LEU A 36 25.58 -3.03 -2.27
CA LEU A 36 25.74 -4.46 -1.95
C LEU A 36 26.84 -4.74 -0.94
N LYS A 37 27.70 -3.75 -0.65
CA LYS A 37 28.85 -3.93 0.26
C LYS A 37 28.46 -4.47 1.64
N PRO A 38 27.40 -3.96 2.31
CA PRO A 38 26.98 -4.52 3.60
C PRO A 38 26.58 -6.00 3.52
N LEU A 39 25.96 -6.42 2.41
CA LEU A 39 25.54 -7.80 2.19
C LEU A 39 26.74 -8.72 1.91
N LEU A 40 27.74 -8.22 1.20
CA LEU A 40 29.00 -8.93 1.00
C LEU A 40 29.75 -9.15 2.32
N ASP A 41 29.76 -8.14 3.20
CA ASP A 41 30.37 -8.24 4.52
C ASP A 41 29.60 -9.24 5.42
N ASP A 42 28.27 -9.26 5.33
CA ASP A 42 27.44 -10.26 5.99
C ASP A 42 27.70 -11.70 5.51
N LEU A 43 27.90 -11.90 4.20
CA LEU A 43 28.28 -13.23 3.66
C LEU A 43 29.65 -13.66 4.17
N ARG A 44 30.64 -12.77 4.14
CA ARG A 44 31.98 -13.04 4.67
C ARG A 44 31.94 -13.38 6.16
N ALA A 45 31.08 -12.72 6.93
CA ALA A 45 30.88 -13.02 8.35
C ALA A 45 30.22 -14.40 8.57
N ILE A 46 29.41 -14.89 7.64
CA ILE A 46 28.87 -16.25 7.68
C ILE A 46 29.97 -17.25 7.29
N GLU A 47 30.75 -16.94 6.25
CA GLU A 47 31.86 -17.79 5.80
C GLU A 47 32.94 -17.98 6.87
N SER A 48 33.25 -16.94 7.65
CA SER A 48 34.24 -17.03 8.72
C SER A 48 33.84 -17.96 9.88
N THR A 49 32.57 -18.36 9.95
CA THR A 49 32.10 -19.37 10.92
C THR A 49 32.32 -20.81 10.44
N ARG A 50 32.72 -21.00 9.18
CA ARG A 50 32.99 -22.32 8.60
C ARG A 50 34.43 -22.75 8.89
N VAL A 51 34.61 -24.05 9.09
CA VAL A 51 35.92 -24.72 9.23
C VAL A 51 35.99 -25.77 8.14
N ASP A 52 37.06 -25.77 7.34
CA ASP A 52 37.25 -26.69 6.20
C ASP A 52 36.02 -26.75 5.26
N ASP A 53 35.50 -25.59 4.88
CA ASP A 53 34.30 -25.43 4.06
C ASP A 53 33.00 -26.02 4.63
N LYS A 54 32.99 -26.34 5.92
CA LYS A 54 31.84 -26.91 6.62
C LYS A 54 31.40 -26.01 7.77
N PHE A 55 30.09 -25.79 7.89
CA PHE A 55 29.50 -25.31 9.13
C PHE A 55 29.66 -26.37 10.21
N VAL A 56 30.08 -25.91 11.38
CA VAL A 56 30.34 -26.74 12.56
C VAL A 56 29.35 -26.41 13.68
N GLY A 57 28.98 -27.42 14.45
CA GLY A 57 28.11 -27.27 15.61
C GLY A 57 28.84 -26.71 16.82
N ALA A 58 28.12 -26.53 17.93
CA ALA A 58 28.70 -26.04 19.18
C ALA A 58 29.78 -26.99 19.76
N ASP A 59 29.77 -28.26 19.34
CA ASP A 59 30.75 -29.28 19.68
C ASP A 59 32.01 -29.27 18.79
N GLY A 60 32.09 -28.33 17.84
CA GLY A 60 33.19 -28.20 16.89
C GLY A 60 33.20 -29.25 15.78
N LYS A 61 32.16 -30.09 15.66
CA LYS A 61 32.06 -31.10 14.61
C LYS A 61 31.24 -30.60 13.43
N PRO A 62 31.51 -31.07 12.20
CA PRO A 62 30.70 -30.72 11.05
C PRO A 62 29.24 -31.14 11.21
N ILE A 63 28.33 -30.23 10.88
CA ILE A 63 26.89 -30.52 10.88
C ILE A 63 26.58 -31.22 9.56
N GLU A 64 26.22 -32.50 9.59
CA GLU A 64 25.95 -33.26 8.36
C GLU A 64 24.56 -32.97 7.77
N SER A 65 23.55 -32.74 8.62
CA SER A 65 22.16 -32.59 8.22
C SER A 65 21.84 -31.16 7.73
N GLY A 66 21.65 -30.99 6.42
CA GLY A 66 21.33 -29.70 5.79
C GLY A 66 22.54 -28.92 5.27
N GLN A 67 23.74 -29.46 5.42
CA GLN A 67 25.01 -28.81 5.03
C GLN A 67 25.06 -28.40 3.57
N SER A 68 24.78 -29.35 2.67
CA SER A 68 24.77 -29.16 1.22
C SER A 68 23.79 -28.07 0.82
N THR A 69 22.59 -28.09 1.41
CA THR A 69 21.55 -27.08 1.16
C THR A 69 22.00 -25.68 1.55
N VAL A 70 22.60 -25.50 2.74
CA VAL A 70 23.06 -24.18 3.21
C VAL A 70 24.25 -23.69 2.38
N ASN A 71 25.24 -24.55 2.11
CA ASN A 71 26.37 -24.21 1.22
C ASN A 71 25.89 -23.84 -0.18
N GLY A 72 24.90 -24.55 -0.73
CA GLY A 72 24.33 -24.22 -2.04
C GLY A 72 23.58 -22.89 -2.08
N ILE A 73 23.02 -22.43 -0.96
CA ILE A 73 22.41 -21.09 -0.87
C ILE A 73 23.49 -20.01 -0.71
N LEU A 74 24.50 -20.27 0.12
CA LEU A 74 25.66 -19.39 0.28
C LEU A 74 26.34 -19.13 -1.07
N GLU A 75 26.67 -20.18 -1.82
CA GLU A 75 27.26 -20.08 -3.15
C GLU A 75 26.37 -19.24 -4.09
N LYS A 76 25.05 -19.50 -4.09
CA LYS A 76 24.10 -18.70 -4.88
C LYS A 76 24.10 -17.22 -4.49
N CYS A 77 24.25 -16.89 -3.20
CA CYS A 77 24.38 -15.50 -2.77
C CYS A 77 25.67 -14.86 -3.31
N HIS A 78 26.80 -15.57 -3.25
CA HIS A 78 28.05 -15.10 -3.84
C HIS A 78 27.97 -14.95 -5.36
N THR A 79 27.41 -15.93 -6.07
CA THR A 79 27.16 -15.83 -7.50
C THR A 79 26.32 -14.60 -7.81
N LEU A 80 25.22 -14.38 -7.08
CA LEU A 80 24.36 -13.21 -7.30
C LEU A 80 25.08 -11.88 -7.03
N ILE A 81 25.81 -11.76 -5.92
CA ILE A 81 26.57 -10.53 -5.63
C ILE A 81 27.65 -10.33 -6.69
N ASN A 82 28.41 -11.37 -7.04
CA ASN A 82 29.44 -11.28 -8.06
C ASN A 82 28.84 -10.95 -9.43
N ASP A 83 27.67 -11.48 -9.77
CA ASP A 83 26.92 -11.09 -10.96
C ASP A 83 26.62 -9.59 -10.93
N PHE A 84 26.05 -9.07 -9.83
CA PHE A 84 25.74 -7.65 -9.71
C PHE A 84 26.98 -6.74 -9.61
N LEU A 85 28.10 -7.21 -9.04
CA LEU A 85 29.34 -6.45 -8.89
C LEU A 85 30.21 -6.48 -10.16
N ALA A 86 30.19 -7.58 -10.91
CA ALA A 86 30.84 -7.70 -12.22
C ALA A 86 30.08 -6.93 -13.32
N HIS A 87 29.04 -6.19 -12.96
CA HIS A 87 28.14 -5.47 -13.83
C HIS A 87 28.20 -3.95 -13.60
N GLU A 88 29.25 -3.29 -14.08
CA GLU A 88 29.10 -1.87 -14.44
C GLU A 88 28.34 -1.72 -15.80
N ASP A 89 28.09 -2.82 -16.52
CA ASP A 89 27.27 -2.89 -17.76
C ASP A 89 26.30 -4.09 -17.74
N HIS A 90 25.01 -3.80 -17.53
CA HIS A 90 23.97 -4.73 -17.06
C HIS A 90 23.08 -5.31 -18.17
N VAL A 91 23.05 -6.64 -18.28
CA VAL A 91 22.25 -7.39 -19.26
C VAL A 91 22.85 -7.28 -20.66
N ALA A 92 23.05 -8.44 -21.30
CA ALA A 92 23.52 -8.50 -22.68
C ALA A 92 22.64 -7.59 -23.56
N GLU A 93 23.23 -6.84 -24.51
CA GLU A 93 22.51 -5.83 -25.32
C GLU A 93 21.25 -6.40 -25.95
N GLU A 94 21.31 -7.67 -26.34
CA GLU A 94 20.25 -8.43 -27.00
C GLU A 94 19.08 -8.74 -26.05
N LEU A 95 19.33 -8.78 -24.74
CA LEU A 95 18.33 -9.02 -23.70
C LEU A 95 17.78 -7.74 -23.08
N LYS A 96 18.35 -6.57 -23.38
CA LYS A 96 17.85 -5.27 -22.91
C LYS A 96 16.39 -5.00 -23.28
N PRO A 97 15.88 -5.35 -24.48
CA PRO A 97 14.46 -5.18 -24.79
C PRO A 97 13.54 -5.90 -23.80
N ILE A 98 13.87 -7.15 -23.44
CA ILE A 98 13.11 -7.95 -22.47
C ILE A 98 13.23 -7.34 -21.07
N TYR A 99 14.45 -6.97 -20.67
CA TYR A 99 14.71 -6.31 -19.39
C TYR A 99 13.88 -5.04 -19.20
N ASN A 100 13.92 -4.15 -20.19
CA ASN A 100 13.19 -2.87 -20.14
C ASN A 100 11.67 -3.09 -20.05
N GLN A 101 11.13 -4.03 -20.83
CA GLN A 101 9.70 -4.37 -20.76
C GLN A 101 9.29 -4.91 -19.37
N LEU A 102 10.13 -5.75 -18.75
CA LEU A 102 9.87 -6.28 -17.42
C LEU A 102 9.97 -5.22 -16.33
N VAL A 103 10.94 -4.30 -16.43
CA VAL A 103 11.08 -3.15 -15.50
C VAL A 103 9.88 -2.23 -15.60
N GLU A 104 9.45 -1.89 -16.83
CA GLU A 104 8.28 -1.06 -17.07
C GLU A 104 7.01 -1.71 -16.51
N MET A 105 6.76 -2.97 -16.86
CA MET A 105 5.61 -3.74 -16.37
C MET A 105 5.60 -3.80 -14.84
N LYS A 106 6.75 -4.09 -14.21
CA LYS A 106 6.88 -4.07 -12.76
C LYS A 106 6.48 -2.70 -12.17
N GLY A 107 6.98 -1.62 -12.76
CA GLY A 107 6.65 -0.26 -12.34
C GLY A 107 5.16 0.03 -12.42
N THR A 108 4.50 -0.36 -13.52
CA THR A 108 3.05 -0.24 -13.67
C THR A 108 2.30 -1.04 -12.62
N LEU A 109 2.66 -2.32 -12.42
CA LEU A 109 2.04 -3.20 -11.42
C LEU A 109 2.22 -2.68 -9.99
N GLU A 110 3.38 -2.12 -9.65
CA GLU A 110 3.63 -1.48 -8.35
C GLU A 110 2.79 -0.21 -8.19
N GLY A 111 2.61 0.57 -9.26
CA GLY A 111 1.70 1.71 -9.29
C GLY A 111 0.26 1.28 -8.98
N LEU A 112 -0.25 0.27 -9.69
CA LEU A 112 -1.59 -0.29 -9.48
C LEU A 112 -1.80 -0.79 -8.03
N LEU A 113 -0.77 -1.40 -7.43
CA LEU A 113 -0.79 -1.89 -6.05
C LEU A 113 -0.99 -0.77 -5.01
N ILE A 114 -0.60 0.46 -5.35
CA ILE A 114 -0.75 1.64 -4.51
C ILE A 114 -2.07 2.37 -4.81
N THR A 115 -2.38 2.62 -6.08
CA THR A 115 -3.44 3.56 -6.47
C THR A 115 -4.80 2.92 -6.79
N HIS A 116 -4.83 1.66 -7.22
CA HIS A 116 -6.03 1.04 -7.81
C HIS A 116 -6.41 -0.30 -7.20
N ARG A 117 -5.87 -0.65 -6.03
CA ARG A 117 -6.08 -1.95 -5.37
C ARG A 117 -7.55 -2.38 -5.29
N TRP A 118 -8.46 -1.44 -5.01
CA TRP A 118 -9.87 -1.69 -4.73
C TRP A 118 -10.79 -1.56 -5.95
N THR A 119 -10.26 -1.10 -7.09
CA THR A 119 -11.03 -0.88 -8.33
C THR A 119 -10.61 -1.81 -9.46
N LEU A 120 -9.59 -2.65 -9.23
CA LEU A 120 -9.01 -3.51 -10.23
C LEU A 120 -9.87 -4.77 -10.40
N ARG A 121 -10.13 -5.20 -11.64
CA ARG A 121 -10.80 -6.48 -11.92
C ARG A 121 -9.80 -7.55 -12.31
N GLU A 122 -10.19 -8.80 -12.17
CA GLU A 122 -9.39 -9.94 -12.66
C GLU A 122 -9.11 -9.83 -14.16
N THR A 123 -10.07 -9.35 -14.96
CA THR A 123 -9.89 -9.11 -16.40
C THR A 123 -8.85 -8.04 -16.71
N ASP A 124 -8.70 -7.03 -15.86
CA ASP A 124 -7.70 -5.97 -16.05
C ASP A 124 -6.29 -6.51 -15.76
N LEU A 125 -6.17 -7.49 -14.85
CA LEU A 125 -4.93 -8.21 -14.57
C LEU A 125 -4.57 -9.28 -15.60
N TYR A 126 -5.58 -9.86 -16.26
CA TYR A 126 -5.39 -10.91 -17.27
C TYR A 126 -4.45 -10.47 -18.40
N PHE A 127 -4.54 -9.21 -18.84
CA PHE A 127 -3.63 -8.66 -19.85
C PHE A 127 -2.15 -8.73 -19.39
N TYR A 128 -1.88 -8.34 -18.14
CA TYR A 128 -0.53 -8.40 -17.58
C TYR A 128 -0.06 -9.84 -17.36
N GLN A 129 -0.95 -10.74 -16.93
CA GLN A 129 -0.63 -12.17 -16.80
C GLN A 129 -0.22 -12.76 -18.14
N LYS A 130 -1.02 -12.52 -19.19
CA LYS A 130 -0.76 -13.04 -20.53
C LYS A 130 0.56 -12.50 -21.09
N LYS A 131 0.79 -11.18 -21.00
CA LYS A 131 2.04 -10.57 -21.46
C LYS A 131 3.25 -11.08 -20.69
N LEU A 132 3.13 -11.32 -19.39
CA LEU A 132 4.20 -11.88 -18.57
C LEU A 132 4.49 -13.34 -18.92
N GLN A 133 3.45 -14.13 -19.19
CA GLN A 133 3.57 -15.52 -19.65
C GLN A 133 4.27 -15.58 -21.01
N GLU A 134 3.89 -14.73 -21.96
CA GLU A 134 4.54 -14.64 -23.28
C GLU A 134 6.05 -14.35 -23.15
N ILE A 135 6.45 -13.51 -22.21
CA ILE A 135 7.87 -13.24 -21.93
C ILE A 135 8.55 -14.45 -21.26
N ASP A 136 7.88 -15.12 -20.33
CA ASP A 136 8.41 -16.32 -19.66
C ASP A 136 8.65 -17.47 -20.66
N ASP A 137 7.70 -17.67 -21.59
CA ASP A 137 7.73 -18.72 -22.61
C ASP A 137 8.90 -18.56 -23.61
N LEU A 138 9.53 -17.38 -23.69
CA LEU A 138 10.77 -17.18 -24.47
C LEU A 138 11.97 -17.95 -23.90
N ARG A 139 11.87 -18.46 -22.66
CA ARG A 139 12.95 -19.19 -22.02
C ARG A 139 12.96 -20.65 -22.47
N VAL A 140 14.10 -21.09 -22.99
CA VAL A 140 14.35 -22.49 -23.32
C VAL A 140 15.20 -23.10 -22.22
N ASN A 141 14.71 -24.17 -21.58
CA ASN A 141 15.37 -24.81 -20.43
C ASN A 141 15.70 -23.84 -19.27
N GLY A 142 14.83 -22.84 -19.05
CA GLY A 142 14.98 -21.86 -17.97
C GLY A 142 15.97 -20.73 -18.26
N VAL A 143 16.46 -20.60 -19.50
CA VAL A 143 17.42 -19.57 -19.93
C VAL A 143 16.86 -18.80 -21.13
N PHE A 144 17.00 -17.48 -21.13
CA PHE A 144 16.81 -16.65 -22.32
C PHE A 144 17.98 -16.83 -23.28
N ARG A 145 17.72 -17.49 -24.40
CA ARG A 145 18.68 -17.65 -25.49
C ARG A 145 18.41 -16.59 -26.54
N VAL A 146 19.47 -16.09 -27.15
CA VAL A 146 19.39 -15.15 -28.27
C VAL A 146 19.54 -15.97 -29.55
N GLY A 147 18.55 -15.86 -30.44
CA GLY A 147 18.71 -16.20 -31.84
C GLY A 147 19.30 -15.00 -32.58
N ASP A 148 20.21 -15.25 -33.53
CA ASP A 148 20.79 -14.20 -34.35
C ASP A 148 19.66 -13.38 -35.02
N SER A 149 19.70 -12.06 -34.85
CA SER A 149 18.58 -11.18 -35.18
C SER A 149 18.40 -11.05 -36.69
N GLY A 150 17.17 -11.23 -37.18
CA GLY A 150 16.85 -10.77 -38.52
C GLY A 150 15.42 -11.00 -39.01
N ASP A 151 14.90 -12.22 -38.93
CA ASP A 151 13.73 -12.55 -39.73
C ASP A 151 12.90 -13.69 -39.13
N GLY A 152 12.10 -13.38 -38.10
CA GLY A 152 10.88 -14.11 -37.70
C GLY A 152 10.91 -15.63 -37.52
N THR A 153 12.07 -16.27 -37.59
CA THR A 153 12.25 -17.71 -37.53
C THR A 153 12.98 -18.02 -36.24
N ALA A 154 12.35 -18.81 -35.38
CA ALA A 154 12.94 -19.28 -34.14
C ALA A 154 14.23 -20.06 -34.47
N ALA A 155 15.36 -19.36 -34.43
CA ALA A 155 16.66 -19.94 -34.66
C ALA A 155 17.22 -20.40 -33.32
N SER A 156 17.02 -21.68 -33.07
CA SER A 156 17.72 -22.51 -32.11
C SER A 156 19.24 -22.29 -32.17
N SER A 157 19.77 -21.40 -31.33
CA SER A 157 21.06 -21.65 -30.69
C SER A 157 20.86 -22.65 -29.53
N ASP A 158 20.26 -23.80 -29.87
CA ASP A 158 20.06 -24.96 -28.98
C ASP A 158 21.37 -25.73 -28.87
N ASP A 159 22.49 -25.03 -28.67
CA ASP A 159 23.63 -25.66 -28.06
C ASP A 159 23.46 -25.56 -26.54
N PRO A 160 22.94 -26.60 -25.86
CA PRO A 160 22.83 -26.63 -24.41
C PRO A 160 24.19 -26.44 -23.71
N SER A 161 25.32 -26.55 -24.42
CA SER A 161 26.67 -26.37 -23.87
C SER A 161 27.16 -24.91 -23.87
N ALA A 162 26.53 -24.02 -24.65
CA ALA A 162 26.93 -22.61 -24.69
C ALA A 162 26.56 -21.89 -23.37
N PRO A 163 27.47 -21.07 -22.80
CA PRO A 163 27.20 -20.36 -21.56
C PRO A 163 26.04 -19.36 -21.74
N PRO A 164 25.15 -19.24 -20.75
CA PRO A 164 23.99 -18.37 -20.86
C PRO A 164 24.41 -16.89 -20.99
N PRO A 165 23.69 -16.07 -21.80
CA PRO A 165 23.96 -14.63 -21.89
C PRO A 165 23.84 -13.95 -20.52
N LYS A 166 24.66 -12.92 -20.28
CA LYS A 166 24.65 -12.16 -19.01
C LYS A 166 23.27 -11.54 -18.76
N GLY A 167 22.81 -11.59 -17.52
CA GLY A 167 21.53 -10.99 -17.10
C GLY A 167 20.37 -11.97 -16.87
N GLN A 168 20.57 -13.29 -16.94
CA GLN A 168 19.50 -14.28 -16.69
C GLN A 168 18.87 -14.14 -15.29
N SER A 169 19.71 -14.00 -14.26
CA SER A 169 19.29 -13.93 -12.86
C SER A 169 18.36 -12.73 -12.60
N ILE A 170 18.68 -11.57 -13.19
CA ILE A 170 17.86 -10.36 -13.04
C ILE A 170 16.53 -10.48 -13.80
N LEU A 171 16.52 -11.04 -15.02
CA LEU A 171 15.29 -11.27 -15.78
C LEU A 171 14.35 -12.26 -15.08
N LEU A 172 14.87 -13.39 -14.61
CA LEU A 172 14.11 -14.38 -13.85
C LEU A 172 13.51 -13.77 -12.57
N TYR A 173 14.26 -12.91 -11.89
CA TYR A 173 13.75 -12.20 -10.72
C TYR A 173 12.63 -11.23 -11.08
N LEU A 174 12.81 -10.41 -12.12
CA LEU A 174 11.79 -9.46 -12.55
C LEU A 174 10.49 -10.19 -12.90
N ILE A 175 10.57 -11.32 -13.62
CA ILE A 175 9.40 -12.17 -13.92
C ILE A 175 8.71 -12.62 -12.63
N ARG A 176 9.45 -13.26 -11.73
CA ARG A 176 8.90 -13.75 -10.45
C ARG A 176 8.30 -12.62 -9.62
N ARG A 177 8.90 -11.44 -9.67
CA ARG A 177 8.43 -10.25 -8.96
C ARG A 177 7.12 -9.74 -9.56
N CYS A 178 7.01 -9.66 -10.88
CA CYS A 178 5.77 -9.30 -11.56
C CYS A 178 4.64 -10.29 -11.23
N TYR A 179 4.89 -11.61 -11.31
CA TYR A 179 3.90 -12.62 -10.90
C TYR A 179 3.48 -12.45 -9.44
N ALA A 180 4.41 -12.20 -8.53
CA ALA A 180 4.10 -12.00 -7.12
C ALA A 180 3.24 -10.74 -6.88
N ILE A 181 3.47 -9.66 -7.62
CA ILE A 181 2.64 -8.44 -7.52
C ILE A 181 1.25 -8.71 -8.10
N ILE A 182 1.16 -9.37 -9.25
CA ILE A 182 -0.13 -9.77 -9.85
C ILE A 182 -0.93 -10.64 -8.87
N TYR A 183 -0.30 -11.64 -8.24
CA TYR A 183 -0.98 -12.50 -7.27
C TYR A 183 -1.52 -11.69 -6.07
N LYS A 184 -0.72 -10.76 -5.53
CA LYS A 184 -1.19 -9.85 -4.47
C LYS A 184 -2.32 -8.93 -4.92
N LEU A 185 -2.27 -8.46 -6.16
CA LEU A 185 -3.34 -7.66 -6.75
C LEU A 185 -4.62 -8.49 -6.88
N LEU A 186 -4.53 -9.75 -7.33
CA LEU A 186 -5.68 -10.67 -7.40
C LEU A 186 -6.28 -10.97 -6.02
N GLU A 187 -5.43 -11.22 -5.03
CA GLU A 187 -5.86 -11.48 -3.65
C GLU A 187 -6.56 -10.25 -3.03
N SER A 188 -6.18 -9.04 -3.45
CA SER A 188 -6.75 -7.79 -2.93
C SER A 188 -7.82 -7.16 -3.83
N SER A 189 -8.01 -7.65 -5.05
CA SER A 189 -9.06 -7.20 -5.95
C SER A 189 -10.36 -7.92 -5.59
N GLU A 190 -11.25 -7.25 -4.87
CA GLU A 190 -12.66 -7.65 -4.87
C GLU A 190 -13.32 -7.09 -6.14
N PRO A 191 -13.91 -7.94 -7.00
CA PRO A 191 -14.56 -7.47 -8.21
C PRO A 191 -15.84 -6.73 -7.83
N VAL A 192 -15.85 -5.40 -7.92
CA VAL A 192 -17.11 -4.66 -8.03
C VAL A 192 -17.58 -4.81 -9.46
N SER A 193 -18.78 -5.37 -9.62
CA SER A 193 -19.45 -5.40 -10.92
C SER A 193 -19.52 -3.99 -11.53
N GLU A 194 -19.29 -3.84 -12.84
CA GLU A 194 -19.37 -2.53 -13.54
C GLU A 194 -20.69 -1.80 -13.25
N ALA A 195 -21.77 -2.55 -13.09
CA ALA A 195 -23.09 -2.00 -12.78
C ALA A 195 -23.16 -1.33 -11.40
N LEU A 196 -22.28 -1.70 -10.46
CA LEU A 196 -22.21 -1.15 -9.11
C LEU A 196 -21.10 -0.10 -8.93
N THR A 197 -20.21 0.07 -9.90
CA THR A 197 -19.17 1.13 -9.89
C THR A 197 -19.73 2.54 -9.64
N PRO A 198 -20.87 2.96 -10.24
CA PRO A 198 -21.43 4.27 -9.96
C PRO A 198 -21.83 4.46 -8.49
N ILE A 199 -22.29 3.39 -7.82
CA ILE A 199 -22.68 3.42 -6.41
C ILE A 199 -21.42 3.48 -5.53
N HIS A 200 -20.41 2.66 -5.85
CA HIS A 200 -19.11 2.70 -5.18
C HIS A 200 -18.52 4.12 -5.18
N ASN A 201 -18.42 4.76 -6.35
CA ASN A 201 -17.83 6.09 -6.48
C ASN A 201 -18.59 7.16 -5.69
N GLN A 202 -19.93 7.06 -5.64
CA GLN A 202 -20.76 7.95 -4.84
C GLN A 202 -20.46 7.77 -3.34
N LEU A 203 -20.43 6.54 -2.85
CA LEU A 203 -20.11 6.25 -1.46
C LEU A 203 -18.69 6.67 -1.07
N THR A 204 -17.69 6.42 -1.91
CA THR A 204 -16.30 6.85 -1.66
C THR A 204 -16.20 8.37 -1.57
N THR A 205 -16.92 9.09 -2.45
CA THR A 205 -16.96 10.56 -2.42
C THR A 205 -17.65 11.06 -1.16
N THR A 206 -18.81 10.51 -0.82
CA THR A 206 -19.55 10.85 0.42
C THR A 206 -18.71 10.61 1.66
N ARG A 207 -18.03 9.45 1.76
CA ARG A 207 -17.10 9.15 2.84
C ARG A 207 -16.00 10.20 2.97
N ARG A 208 -15.38 10.58 1.84
CA ARG A 208 -14.32 11.60 1.84
C ARG A 208 -14.81 12.94 2.38
N CYS A 209 -15.99 13.39 1.93
CA CYS A 209 -16.59 14.62 2.41
C CYS A 209 -16.90 14.55 3.92
N LEU A 210 -17.47 13.43 4.39
CA LEU A 210 -17.76 13.24 5.81
C LEU A 210 -16.50 13.26 6.69
N LEU A 211 -15.43 12.59 6.26
CA LEU A 211 -14.15 12.62 6.97
C LEU A 211 -13.50 14.01 6.95
N GLU A 212 -13.67 14.77 5.87
CA GLU A 212 -13.19 16.15 5.79
C GLU A 212 -13.95 17.07 6.77
N VAL A 213 -15.27 16.93 6.88
CA VAL A 213 -16.08 17.62 7.89
C VAL A 213 -15.59 17.29 9.30
N LYS A 214 -15.37 16.00 9.59
CA LYS A 214 -14.84 15.57 10.90
C LYS A 214 -13.48 16.22 11.20
N ARG A 215 -12.60 16.29 10.21
CA ARG A 215 -11.28 16.92 10.33
C ARG A 215 -11.34 18.44 10.56
N MET A 216 -12.34 19.11 9.99
CA MET A 216 -12.51 20.57 10.08
C MET A 216 -13.19 21.03 11.38
N GLY A 217 -13.39 20.14 12.35
CA GLY A 217 -13.96 20.46 13.66
C GLY A 217 -15.42 20.04 13.83
N GLY A 218 -15.97 19.23 12.92
CA GLY A 218 -17.35 18.74 12.99
C GLY A 218 -18.35 19.70 12.34
N LEU A 219 -19.61 19.60 12.77
CA LEU A 219 -20.75 20.33 12.17
C LEU A 219 -21.20 21.45 13.10
N SER A 220 -21.55 22.61 12.54
CA SER A 220 -22.06 23.76 13.32
C SER A 220 -23.59 23.74 13.45
N SER A 221 -24.27 22.99 12.60
CA SER A 221 -25.73 22.87 12.60
C SER A 221 -26.18 21.50 12.07
N ALA A 222 -27.24 20.95 12.66
CA ALA A 222 -27.88 19.72 12.17
C ALA A 222 -28.31 19.79 10.69
N ARG A 223 -28.55 21.01 10.18
CA ARG A 223 -28.92 21.24 8.77
C ARG A 223 -27.79 20.87 7.80
N GLU A 224 -26.54 20.99 8.23
CA GLU A 224 -25.36 20.66 7.41
C GLU A 224 -25.19 19.14 7.22
N LEU A 225 -25.79 18.33 8.10
CA LEU A 225 -25.76 16.86 8.00
C LEU A 225 -26.80 16.31 7.00
N TYR A 226 -27.87 17.07 6.75
CA TYR A 226 -29.00 16.61 5.95
C TYR A 226 -28.65 16.17 4.51
N PRO A 227 -27.79 16.90 3.76
CA PRO A 227 -27.39 16.47 2.42
C PRO A 227 -26.72 15.08 2.41
N TYR A 228 -25.90 14.78 3.42
CA TYR A 228 -25.24 13.49 3.55
C TYR A 228 -26.23 12.37 3.89
N GLN A 229 -27.12 12.60 4.86
CA GLN A 229 -28.17 11.65 5.23
C GLN A 229 -29.09 11.34 4.05
N MET A 230 -29.51 12.37 3.31
CA MET A 230 -30.33 12.18 2.11
C MET A 230 -29.59 11.41 1.02
N LYS A 231 -28.29 11.68 0.84
CA LYS A 231 -27.47 10.95 -0.13
C LYS A 231 -27.34 9.47 0.24
N LEU A 232 -27.07 9.16 1.51
CA LEU A 232 -26.96 7.78 1.98
C LEU A 232 -28.30 7.04 1.92
N ALA A 233 -29.39 7.67 2.34
CA ALA A 233 -30.73 7.10 2.20
C ALA A 233 -31.10 6.85 0.73
N SER A 234 -30.76 7.78 -0.17
CA SER A 234 -30.93 7.59 -1.61
C SER A 234 -30.17 6.38 -2.16
N ILE A 235 -28.98 6.10 -1.63
CA ILE A 235 -28.18 4.94 -2.05
C ILE A 235 -28.75 3.65 -1.45
N ASP A 236 -29.12 3.67 -0.16
CA ASP A 236 -29.70 2.52 0.53
C ASP A 236 -31.02 2.07 -0.11
N ASN A 237 -31.85 3.02 -0.58
CA ASN A 237 -33.09 2.75 -1.31
C ASN A 237 -32.90 2.05 -2.67
N LEU A 238 -31.66 1.98 -3.20
CA LEU A 238 -31.37 1.18 -4.39
C LEU A 238 -31.27 -0.32 -4.08
N ARG A 239 -31.25 -0.70 -2.80
CA ARG A 239 -31.17 -2.09 -2.37
C ARG A 239 -32.55 -2.73 -2.35
N VAL A 240 -32.60 -3.99 -2.75
CA VAL A 240 -33.76 -4.88 -2.62
C VAL A 240 -33.34 -6.01 -1.68
N ASP A 241 -34.10 -6.21 -0.60
CA ASP A 241 -33.78 -7.17 0.48
C ASP A 241 -32.35 -7.03 1.02
N GLY A 242 -31.89 -5.78 1.16
CA GLY A 242 -30.55 -5.46 1.64
C GLY A 242 -29.42 -5.76 0.64
N LYS A 243 -29.71 -5.96 -0.65
CA LYS A 243 -28.70 -6.22 -1.69
C LYS A 243 -28.87 -5.27 -2.87
N PHE A 244 -27.77 -4.81 -3.46
CA PHE A 244 -27.82 -4.04 -4.71
C PHE A 244 -28.07 -5.01 -5.87
N MET A 245 -29.25 -4.95 -6.48
CA MET A 245 -29.66 -5.86 -7.55
C MET A 245 -29.48 -5.23 -8.92
N VAL A 246 -29.05 -6.02 -9.92
CA VAL A 246 -29.05 -5.61 -11.33
C VAL A 246 -29.89 -6.63 -12.09
N GLY A 247 -31.06 -6.19 -12.57
CA GLY A 247 -32.08 -7.12 -13.08
C GLY A 247 -32.53 -8.09 -11.99
N ASN A 248 -32.38 -9.39 -12.24
CA ASN A 248 -32.71 -10.46 -11.29
C ASN A 248 -31.48 -11.17 -10.70
N THR A 249 -30.29 -10.56 -10.84
CA THR A 249 -29.01 -11.14 -10.40
C THR A 249 -28.37 -10.29 -9.30
N ILE A 250 -27.70 -10.95 -8.36
CA ILE A 250 -26.88 -10.30 -7.34
C ILE A 250 -25.47 -10.11 -7.94
N PRO A 251 -25.04 -8.88 -8.27
CA PRO A 251 -23.72 -8.63 -8.81
C PRO A 251 -22.63 -8.70 -7.74
N GLU A 252 -21.40 -8.98 -8.14
CA GLU A 252 -20.21 -9.04 -7.27
C GLU A 252 -19.86 -7.67 -6.67
N GLY A 253 -19.19 -7.69 -5.50
CA GLY A 253 -18.82 -6.47 -4.75
C GLY A 253 -19.84 -6.00 -3.72
N GLN A 254 -20.87 -6.82 -3.42
CA GLN A 254 -21.88 -6.50 -2.39
C GLN A 254 -21.28 -6.25 -1.01
N GLY A 255 -20.34 -7.10 -0.58
CA GLY A 255 -19.75 -7.01 0.75
C GLY A 255 -19.09 -5.66 0.97
N MET A 256 -18.25 -5.24 0.04
CA MET A 256 -17.58 -3.96 0.09
C MET A 256 -18.56 -2.77 0.06
N LEU A 257 -19.58 -2.79 -0.80
CA LEU A 257 -20.56 -1.69 -0.85
C LEU A 257 -21.39 -1.58 0.42
N ASN A 258 -21.80 -2.72 0.99
CA ASN A 258 -22.50 -2.73 2.27
C ASN A 258 -21.59 -2.22 3.39
N ALA A 259 -20.33 -2.66 3.44
CA ALA A 259 -19.37 -2.17 4.42
C ALA A 259 -19.13 -0.66 4.29
N LEU A 260 -18.95 -0.16 3.07
CA LEU A 260 -18.73 1.26 2.80
C LEU A 260 -19.97 2.12 3.11
N LEU A 261 -21.16 1.61 2.80
CA LEU A 261 -22.43 2.27 3.15
C LEU A 261 -22.61 2.33 4.67
N SER A 262 -22.38 1.21 5.37
CA SER A 262 -22.41 1.16 6.83
C SER A 262 -21.40 2.13 7.44
N GLU A 263 -20.15 2.15 6.97
CA GLU A 263 -19.13 3.09 7.44
C GLU A 263 -19.57 4.56 7.25
N CYS A 264 -20.21 4.91 6.13
CA CYS A 264 -20.72 6.26 5.93
C CYS A 264 -21.85 6.61 6.90
N PHE A 265 -22.73 5.66 7.23
CA PHE A 265 -23.77 5.85 8.24
C PHE A 265 -23.18 5.99 9.65
N ASP A 266 -22.15 5.20 9.97
CA ASP A 266 -21.46 5.26 11.25
C ASP A 266 -20.78 6.64 11.43
N ILE A 267 -20.05 7.13 10.42
CA ILE A 267 -19.45 8.47 10.46
C ILE A 267 -20.52 9.56 10.61
N CYS A 268 -21.65 9.45 9.88
CA CYS A 268 -22.76 10.39 10.03
C CYS A 268 -23.34 10.39 11.45
N TYR A 269 -23.47 9.21 12.07
CA TYR A 269 -23.98 9.07 13.42
C TYR A 269 -23.00 9.65 14.45
N GLU A 270 -21.71 9.33 14.32
CA GLU A 270 -20.64 9.90 15.15
C GLU A 270 -20.66 11.43 15.11
N LEU A 271 -20.68 12.03 13.91
CA LEU A 271 -20.73 13.50 13.75
C LEU A 271 -21.96 14.12 14.43
N LYS A 272 -23.10 13.43 14.41
CA LYS A 272 -24.31 13.88 15.08
C LYS A 272 -24.16 13.86 16.60
N VAL A 273 -23.62 12.77 17.14
CA VAL A 273 -23.37 12.64 18.58
C VAL A 273 -22.37 13.70 19.06
N GLU A 274 -21.26 13.87 18.35
CA GLU A 274 -20.24 14.90 18.67
C GLU A 274 -20.86 16.31 18.66
N MET A 275 -21.74 16.61 17.71
CA MET A 275 -22.45 17.89 17.65
C MET A 275 -23.43 18.06 18.83
N ASP A 276 -24.23 17.05 19.15
CA ASP A 276 -25.19 17.09 20.26
C ASP A 276 -24.47 17.29 21.60
N GLU A 277 -23.29 16.67 21.79
CA GLU A 277 -22.43 16.85 22.96
C GLU A 277 -21.85 18.27 23.05
N GLN A 278 -21.41 18.85 21.92
CA GLN A 278 -20.93 20.24 21.88
C GLN A 278 -22.04 21.24 22.25
N ILE A 279 -23.26 21.03 21.73
CA ILE A 279 -24.43 21.85 22.06
C ILE A 279 -24.74 21.74 23.56
N ALA A 280 -24.78 20.53 24.12
CA ALA A 280 -25.01 20.31 25.54
C ALA A 280 -23.96 20.99 26.43
N ALA A 281 -22.67 20.87 26.08
CA ALA A 281 -21.57 21.50 26.80
C ALA A 281 -21.68 23.04 26.79
N SER A 282 -22.07 23.63 25.65
CA SER A 282 -22.28 25.07 25.53
C SER A 282 -23.47 25.57 26.35
N ALA A 283 -24.55 24.78 26.47
CA ALA A 283 -25.72 25.12 27.28
C ALA A 283 -25.43 25.13 28.78
N THR A 284 -24.55 24.25 29.26
CA THR A 284 -24.13 24.18 30.68
C THR A 284 -23.14 25.27 31.11
N ALA A 285 -22.57 26.05 30.17
CA ALA A 285 -21.53 27.05 30.44
C ALA A 285 -22.06 28.49 30.70
N THR A 286 -23.38 28.68 30.90
CA THR A 286 -23.93 29.99 31.28
C THR A 286 -23.72 30.24 32.80
N PRO A 287 -22.94 31.25 33.23
CA PRO A 287 -22.74 31.51 34.65
C PRO A 287 -23.88 32.33 35.24
N THR A 288 -24.46 31.80 36.31
CA THR A 288 -25.32 32.49 37.27
C THR A 288 -24.52 33.57 38.02
N ALA A 289 -24.84 34.85 37.80
CA ALA A 289 -24.49 35.98 38.66
C ALA A 289 -25.47 37.12 38.33
N SER A 290 -26.13 37.84 39.24
CA SER A 290 -26.16 37.90 40.69
C SER A 290 -27.40 38.73 41.04
N ALA A 291 -28.28 38.19 41.87
CA ALA A 291 -29.33 38.96 42.55
C ALA A 291 -28.71 39.59 43.81
N ALA A 292 -28.77 40.93 43.92
CA ALA A 292 -28.56 41.68 45.16
C ALA A 292 -29.40 42.96 45.03
N GLU A 293 -30.55 43.00 45.70
CA GLU A 293 -30.80 43.78 46.93
C GLU A 293 -31.52 45.09 46.61
N SER A 294 -32.85 45.03 46.76
CA SER A 294 -33.73 46.19 46.87
C SER A 294 -33.75 46.63 48.34
N GLU A 295 -33.08 47.74 48.66
CA GLU A 295 -33.29 48.48 49.91
C GLU A 295 -34.22 49.66 49.65
N ASP A 296 -35.34 49.64 50.38
CA ASP A 296 -36.25 50.77 50.58
C ASP A 296 -35.52 51.93 51.26
N VAL A 297 -35.62 53.13 50.67
CA VAL A 297 -35.45 54.40 51.41
C VAL A 297 -36.54 55.36 50.95
N ASP A 298 -37.63 55.41 51.73
CA ASP A 298 -38.46 56.61 51.86
C ASP A 298 -37.65 57.65 52.64
N ILE A 299 -37.53 58.88 52.11
CA ILE A 299 -37.37 60.14 52.88
C ILE A 299 -37.93 61.29 52.04
N ASP A 300 -38.66 62.14 52.76
CA ASP A 300 -39.62 63.17 52.40
C ASP A 300 -39.14 64.38 51.56
N ASP A 301 -40.16 65.07 51.03
CA ASP A 301 -40.21 66.49 50.68
C ASP A 301 -39.38 67.40 51.62
N ASP A 302 -38.62 68.33 51.05
CA ASP A 302 -38.87 69.75 51.29
C ASP A 302 -38.02 70.66 50.38
N ASP A 303 -38.68 71.75 50.00
CA ASP A 303 -38.23 73.02 49.42
C ASP A 303 -36.75 73.41 49.61
N ASP A 304 -36.11 73.96 48.56
CA ASP A 304 -36.07 75.42 48.35
C ASP A 304 -35.02 75.85 47.30
N ASN A 305 -35.48 76.68 46.37
CA ASN A 305 -34.84 77.93 45.91
C ASN A 305 -33.44 77.97 45.25
N ASN A 306 -33.51 78.39 43.98
CA ASN A 306 -32.90 79.62 43.43
C ASN A 306 -31.53 79.60 42.72
N ASN A 307 -31.58 80.16 41.51
CA ASN A 307 -30.56 80.96 40.80
C ASN A 307 -29.17 80.34 40.56
N ASN A 308 -28.73 80.26 39.30
CA ASN A 308 -28.39 81.47 38.56
C ASN A 308 -28.14 81.23 37.07
N ASN A 309 -28.52 82.25 36.34
CA ASN A 309 -28.44 82.52 34.91
C ASN A 309 -26.99 82.72 34.41
N HIS A 310 -26.60 82.13 33.28
CA HIS A 310 -25.88 82.90 32.24
C HIS A 310 -25.92 82.26 30.85
N ASN A 311 -26.67 82.93 29.98
CA ASN A 311 -26.52 83.01 28.54
C ASN A 311 -25.12 83.52 28.16
N HIS A 312 -24.47 82.91 27.16
CA HIS A 312 -23.87 83.71 26.08
C HIS A 312 -23.72 82.88 24.80
N ASN A 313 -24.38 83.39 23.75
CA ASN A 313 -24.13 83.09 22.35
C ASN A 313 -22.76 83.67 21.92
N ASP A 314 -22.19 83.19 20.82
CA ASP A 314 -22.28 83.84 19.51
C ASP A 314 -21.28 83.20 18.52
N ASP A 315 -21.74 83.16 17.26
CA ASP A 315 -21.09 82.82 15.97
C ASP A 315 -20.79 81.35 15.61
#